data_AF-A0A3R9SNX7-F1
#
_entry.id   AF-A0A3R9SNX7-F1
#
_cell.length_a   1.000
_cell.length_b   1.000
_cell.length_c   1.000
_cell.angle_alpha   90.00
_cell.angle_beta   90.00
_cell.angle_gamma   90.00
#
_symmetry.space_group_name_H-M   'P 1'
#
loop_
_entity.id
_entity.type
_entity.pdbx_description
1 polymer ?
#
loop_
_entity_poly.entity_id
_entity_poly.type
_entity_poly.pdbx_seq_one_letter_code
_entity_poly.pdbx_strand_id
1 'polypeptide(L)'
;MKKVYIFIAVLLSMVFINVLSVSANDGGVEMYRMYNPNSGEHFYTASWNEKEMLVGVGWHYEGIGWIAPLEGQDVYRMYNPNAGDHHYTLNANERDFLIRAGWRYEGVSWKSSGQHPLYRLYNPNAKAGSHHYTLSEGEKDYLVQVGWRYEGISWNAIGLGKPVSHSSNNSSVENHSGTISESGIYPNCEAARRAGVTPIYRGQPGYSSKLDKDGDGVACEK
;
A
#
# COMPACT_ATOMS: atom_id res chain seq x y z
N MET A 1 50.89 29.34 -48.94
CA MET A 1 50.09 28.14 -48.57
C MET A 1 49.08 28.57 -47.50
N LYS A 2 47.81 28.79 -47.86
CA LYS A 2 46.77 29.19 -46.91
C LYS A 2 46.06 27.93 -46.40
N LYS A 3 46.14 27.64 -45.10
CA LYS A 3 45.44 26.52 -44.47
C LYS A 3 43.96 26.89 -44.32
N VAL A 4 43.09 26.15 -45.01
CA VAL A 4 41.63 26.24 -44.87
C VAL A 4 41.23 25.27 -43.77
N TYR A 5 40.60 25.79 -42.71
CA TYR A 5 40.01 24.96 -41.65
C TYR A 5 38.52 24.79 -41.95
N ILE A 6 38.09 23.55 -42.19
CA ILE A 6 36.69 23.19 -42.36
C ILE A 6 36.11 22.97 -40.97
N PHE A 7 35.23 23.86 -40.52
CA PHE A 7 34.39 23.64 -39.34
C PHE A 7 33.23 22.72 -39.72
N ILE A 8 33.28 21.46 -39.29
CA ILE A 8 32.13 20.55 -39.38
C ILE A 8 31.24 20.85 -38.18
N ALA A 9 30.16 21.60 -38.42
CA ALA A 9 29.10 21.80 -37.44
C ALA A 9 28.28 20.50 -37.33
N VAL A 10 28.49 19.73 -36.27
CA VAL A 10 27.64 18.58 -35.93
C VAL A 10 26.34 19.14 -35.35
N LEU A 11 25.31 19.23 -36.19
CA LEU A 11 23.93 19.47 -35.76
C LEU A 11 23.46 18.24 -34.97
N LEU A 12 23.61 18.32 -33.65
CA LEU A 12 23.07 17.35 -32.71
C LEU A 12 21.55 17.54 -32.69
N SER A 13 20.84 16.81 -33.55
CA SER A 13 19.38 16.78 -33.53
C SER A 13 18.94 16.16 -32.21
N MET A 14 18.50 17.00 -31.26
CA MET A 14 17.76 16.52 -30.10
C MET A 14 16.49 15.85 -30.61
N VAL A 15 16.52 14.52 -30.67
CA VAL A 15 15.32 13.71 -30.84
C VAL A 15 14.52 13.89 -29.55
N PHE A 16 13.58 14.84 -29.56
CA PHE A 16 12.53 14.90 -28.57
C PHE A 16 11.66 13.66 -28.77
N ILE A 17 12.00 12.59 -28.07
CA ILE A 17 11.10 11.45 -27.90
C ILE A 17 9.94 11.99 -27.08
N ASN A 18 8.83 12.31 -27.75
CA ASN A 18 7.55 12.50 -27.09
C ASN A 18 7.20 11.17 -26.45
N VAL A 19 7.57 11.00 -25.18
CA VAL A 19 7.02 9.93 -24.36
C VAL A 19 5.55 10.31 -24.22
N LEU A 20 4.71 9.65 -25.01
CA LEU A 20 3.28 9.62 -24.75
C LEU A 20 3.14 9.00 -23.37
N SER A 21 2.89 9.83 -22.37
CA SER A 21 2.42 9.38 -21.07
C SER A 21 1.10 8.66 -21.33
N VAL A 22 1.17 7.34 -21.49
CA VAL A 22 0.00 6.49 -21.27
C VAL A 22 -0.35 6.74 -19.82
N SER A 23 -1.34 7.60 -19.60
CA SER A 23 -2.06 7.65 -18.34
C SER A 23 -2.80 6.33 -18.27
N ALA A 24 -2.09 5.30 -17.80
CA ALA A 24 -2.75 4.11 -17.33
C ALA A 24 -3.68 4.62 -16.23
N ASN A 25 -4.97 4.42 -16.42
CA ASN A 25 -5.95 4.57 -15.36
C ASN A 25 -5.69 3.40 -14.39
N ASP A 26 -4.53 3.42 -13.74
CA ASP A 26 -4.00 2.33 -12.94
C ASP A 26 -4.71 2.42 -11.59
N GLY A 27 -5.82 1.69 -11.50
CA GLY A 27 -6.40 1.36 -10.21
C GLY A 27 -5.30 0.90 -9.24
N GLY A 28 -5.50 1.19 -7.97
CA GLY A 28 -4.59 0.78 -6.90
C GLY A 28 -5.32 -0.06 -5.88
N VAL A 29 -4.55 -0.68 -5.00
CA VAL A 29 -5.07 -1.49 -3.90
C VAL A 29 -5.11 -0.61 -2.66
N GLU A 30 -6.29 -0.49 -2.06
CA GLU A 30 -6.46 0.18 -0.79
C GLU A 30 -5.80 -0.65 0.32
N MET A 31 -4.88 -0.04 1.06
CA MET A 31 -4.22 -0.70 2.19
C MET A 31 -4.90 -0.30 3.50
N TYR A 32 -5.64 -1.24 4.09
CA TYR A 32 -6.29 -1.06 5.38
C TYR A 32 -5.25 -0.97 6.49
N ARG A 33 -5.33 0.07 7.31
CA ARG A 33 -4.51 0.27 8.51
C ARG A 33 -5.32 -0.16 9.74
N MET A 34 -4.81 -1.17 10.43
CA MET A 34 -5.40 -1.76 11.63
C MET A 34 -4.53 -1.44 12.83
N TYR A 35 -5.13 -1.09 13.95
CA TYR A 35 -4.45 -0.81 15.21
C TYR A 35 -4.92 -1.78 16.31
N ASN A 36 -3.97 -2.39 17.02
CA ASN A 36 -4.27 -3.21 18.18
C ASN A 36 -4.14 -2.38 19.47
N PRO A 37 -5.24 -2.04 20.16
CA PRO A 37 -5.17 -1.23 21.38
C PRO A 37 -4.47 -1.94 22.55
N ASN A 38 -4.30 -3.26 22.50
CA ASN A 38 -3.68 -4.03 23.58
C ASN A 38 -2.15 -4.08 23.48
N SER A 39 -1.60 -4.11 22.26
CA SER A 39 -0.16 -4.20 22.02
C SER A 39 0.45 -2.89 21.48
N GLY A 40 -0.37 -1.99 20.93
CA GLY A 40 0.09 -0.83 20.18
C GLY A 40 0.51 -1.14 18.74
N GLU A 41 0.31 -2.38 18.30
CA GLU A 41 0.66 -2.82 16.94
C GLU A 41 -0.18 -2.15 15.87
N HIS A 42 0.48 -1.87 14.74
CA HIS A 42 -0.22 -1.63 13.49
C HIS A 42 -0.07 -2.84 12.56
N PHE A 43 -1.14 -3.17 11.86
CA PHE A 43 -1.17 -4.20 10.84
C PHE A 43 -1.75 -3.63 9.55
N TYR A 44 -1.16 -4.02 8.43
CA TYR A 44 -1.52 -3.48 7.11
C TYR A 44 -1.88 -4.60 6.15
N THR A 45 -3.04 -4.47 5.51
CA THR A 45 -3.54 -5.49 4.59
C THR A 45 -4.41 -4.92 3.49
N ALA A 46 -4.31 -5.52 2.30
CA ALA A 46 -5.26 -5.32 1.21
C ALA A 46 -6.52 -6.21 1.36
N SER A 47 -6.46 -7.23 2.22
CA SER A 47 -7.53 -8.21 2.37
C SER A 47 -8.63 -7.65 3.25
N TRP A 48 -9.80 -7.43 2.65
CA TRP A 48 -11.02 -7.08 3.37
C TRP A 48 -11.35 -8.11 4.47
N ASN A 49 -11.18 -9.40 4.17
CA ASN A 49 -11.49 -10.48 5.12
C ASN A 49 -10.54 -10.47 6.32
N GLU A 50 -9.24 -10.24 6.10
CA GLU A 50 -8.26 -10.12 7.18
C GLU A 50 -8.57 -8.91 8.06
N LYS A 51 -8.91 -7.77 7.43
CA LYS A 51 -9.36 -6.55 8.11
C LYS A 51 -10.61 -6.81 8.98
N GLU A 52 -11.67 -7.40 8.44
CA GLU A 52 -12.90 -7.70 9.18
C GLU A 52 -12.67 -8.72 10.31
N MET A 53 -11.82 -9.73 10.09
CA MET A 53 -11.45 -10.69 11.13
C MET A 53 -10.74 -10.00 12.30
N LEU A 54 -9.80 -9.09 12.00
CA LEU A 54 -9.10 -8.29 13.01
C LEU A 54 -10.06 -7.38 13.80
N VAL A 55 -11.00 -6.72 13.11
CA VAL A 55 -12.08 -5.96 13.77
C VAL A 55 -12.89 -6.85 14.71
N GLY A 56 -13.28 -8.05 14.25
CA GLY A 56 -14.05 -9.01 15.03
C GLY A 56 -13.35 -9.50 16.30
N VAL A 57 -12.01 -9.46 16.33
CA VAL A 57 -11.20 -9.81 17.52
C VAL A 57 -10.69 -8.58 18.28
N GLY A 58 -11.25 -7.40 18.03
CA GLY A 58 -11.05 -6.19 18.83
C GLY A 58 -9.96 -5.24 18.37
N TRP A 59 -9.43 -5.41 17.15
CA TRP A 59 -8.55 -4.39 16.54
C TRP A 59 -9.39 -3.23 16.01
N HIS A 60 -8.82 -2.03 16.03
CA HIS A 60 -9.44 -0.82 15.51
C HIS A 60 -9.06 -0.64 14.05
N TYR A 61 -10.06 -0.44 13.19
CA TYR A 61 -9.83 -0.01 11.81
C TYR A 61 -9.61 1.51 11.78
N GLU A 62 -8.43 1.94 11.34
CA GLU A 62 -8.04 3.36 11.29
C GLU A 62 -8.20 4.00 9.91
N GLY A 63 -8.69 3.25 8.92
CA GLY A 63 -8.91 3.73 7.56
C GLY A 63 -7.93 3.16 6.55
N ILE A 64 -7.91 3.79 5.37
CA ILE A 64 -6.94 3.47 4.32
C ILE A 64 -5.64 4.20 4.66
N GLY A 65 -4.55 3.46 4.87
CA GLY A 65 -3.23 4.03 5.13
C GLY A 65 -2.60 4.63 3.88
N TRP A 66 -2.73 3.95 2.73
CA TRP A 66 -2.25 4.40 1.42
C TRP A 66 -2.90 3.59 0.29
N ILE A 67 -2.64 4.01 -0.96
CA ILE A 67 -2.99 3.26 -2.16
C ILE A 67 -1.72 2.64 -2.73
N ALA A 68 -1.61 1.31 -2.69
CA ALA A 68 -0.53 0.57 -3.31
C ALA A 68 -0.77 0.41 -4.82
N PRO A 69 0.25 0.48 -5.67
CA PRO A 69 0.12 0.14 -7.08
C PRO A 69 -0.19 -1.35 -7.28
N LEU A 70 -0.75 -1.65 -8.46
CA LEU A 70 -0.92 -3.04 -8.89
C LEU A 70 0.42 -3.66 -9.33
N GLU A 71 1.30 -2.88 -9.97
CA GLU A 71 2.63 -3.32 -10.45
C GLU A 71 3.77 -2.61 -9.71
N GLY A 72 4.94 -3.26 -9.68
CA GLY A 72 6.17 -2.67 -9.13
C GLY A 72 7.00 -3.67 -8.35
N GLN A 73 7.79 -3.16 -7.41
CA GLN A 73 8.64 -3.96 -6.54
C GLN A 73 7.81 -4.66 -5.46
N ASP A 74 8.18 -5.88 -5.08
CA ASP A 74 7.48 -6.66 -4.08
C ASP A 74 7.76 -6.17 -2.66
N VAL A 75 6.70 -5.86 -1.90
CA VAL A 75 6.77 -5.70 -0.44
C VAL A 75 6.43 -7.03 0.21
N TYR A 76 7.42 -7.64 0.86
CA TYR A 76 7.32 -8.92 1.54
C TYR A 76 6.74 -8.75 2.94
N ARG A 77 5.85 -9.66 3.34
CA ARG A 77 5.36 -9.76 4.73
C ARG A 77 6.00 -10.92 5.45
N MET A 78 6.51 -10.62 6.63
CA MET A 78 7.18 -11.53 7.53
C MET A 78 6.38 -11.60 8.82
N TYR A 79 6.18 -12.79 9.35
CA TYR A 79 5.54 -13.01 10.65
C TYR A 79 6.53 -13.64 11.63
N ASN A 80 6.60 -13.07 12.83
CA ASN A 80 7.38 -13.63 13.93
C ASN A 80 6.48 -14.48 14.84
N PRO A 81 6.58 -15.82 14.81
CA PRO A 81 5.75 -16.67 15.64
C PRO A 81 6.04 -16.53 17.15
N ASN A 82 7.19 -15.98 17.54
CA ASN A 82 7.59 -15.88 18.94
C ASN A 82 7.07 -14.59 19.61
N ALA A 83 7.01 -13.49 18.87
CA ALA A 83 6.55 -12.19 19.38
C ALA A 83 5.12 -11.86 18.93
N GLY A 84 4.62 -12.51 17.89
CA GLY A 84 3.32 -12.22 17.30
C GLY A 84 3.30 -11.00 16.37
N ASP A 85 4.46 -10.41 16.05
CA ASP A 85 4.55 -9.20 15.23
C ASP A 85 4.75 -9.50 13.74
N HIS A 86 4.36 -8.52 12.91
CA HIS A 86 4.56 -8.55 11.47
C HIS A 86 5.59 -7.50 11.06
N HIS A 87 6.41 -7.83 10.05
CA HIS A 87 7.38 -6.94 9.44
C HIS A 87 7.18 -6.89 7.93
N TYR A 88 7.33 -5.70 7.35
CA TYR A 88 7.17 -5.45 5.92
C TYR A 88 8.44 -4.87 5.32
N THR A 89 8.87 -5.40 4.18
CA THR A 89 10.13 -4.98 3.57
C THR A 89 10.18 -5.14 2.05
N LEU A 90 10.82 -4.18 1.37
CA LEU A 90 11.25 -4.34 -0.04
C LEU A 90 12.55 -5.16 -0.18
N ASN A 91 13.30 -5.32 0.91
CA ASN A 91 14.63 -5.89 0.86
C ASN A 91 14.57 -7.42 0.95
N ALA A 92 14.81 -8.08 -0.18
CA ALA A 92 14.86 -9.54 -0.24
C ALA A 92 15.94 -10.14 0.68
N ASN A 93 17.06 -9.45 0.93
CA ASN A 93 18.08 -9.93 1.87
C ASN A 93 17.61 -9.86 3.32
N GLU A 94 16.81 -8.84 3.69
CA GLU A 94 16.19 -8.74 5.02
C GLU A 94 15.16 -9.86 5.20
N ARG A 95 14.30 -10.10 4.20
CA ARG A 95 13.40 -11.26 4.16
C ARG A 95 14.17 -12.57 4.39
N ASP A 96 15.21 -12.83 3.62
CA ASP A 96 15.97 -14.09 3.70
C ASP A 96 16.75 -14.23 5.01
N PHE A 97 17.20 -13.11 5.58
CA PHE A 97 17.77 -13.08 6.92
C PHE A 97 16.72 -13.45 7.99
N LEU A 98 15.52 -12.86 7.94
CA LEU A 98 14.44 -13.13 8.87
C LEU A 98 13.96 -14.59 8.79
N ILE A 99 13.87 -15.16 7.58
CA ILE A 99 13.58 -16.60 7.38
C ILE A 99 14.60 -17.46 8.13
N ARG A 100 15.91 -17.19 7.96
CA ARG A 100 16.97 -17.93 8.66
C ARG A 100 16.92 -17.72 10.18
N ALA A 101 16.41 -16.59 10.63
CA ALA A 101 16.18 -16.29 12.05
C ALA A 101 14.88 -16.91 12.61
N GLY A 102 14.15 -17.71 11.82
CA GLY A 102 12.95 -18.44 12.25
C GLY A 102 11.64 -17.69 12.05
N TRP A 103 11.64 -16.55 11.36
CA TRP A 103 10.41 -15.87 10.95
C TRP A 103 9.77 -16.60 9.77
N ARG A 104 8.44 -16.54 9.69
CA ARG A 104 7.67 -17.09 8.57
C ARG A 104 7.56 -16.04 7.47
N TYR A 105 7.95 -16.40 6.25
CA TYR A 105 7.61 -15.63 5.07
C TYR A 105 6.16 -15.91 4.68
N GLU A 106 5.33 -14.86 4.61
CA GLU A 106 3.90 -14.97 4.30
C GLU A 106 3.56 -14.59 2.86
N GLY A 107 4.58 -14.25 2.06
CA GLY A 107 4.41 -13.87 0.66
C GLY A 107 4.60 -12.38 0.40
N VAL A 108 4.31 -12.01 -0.84
CA VAL A 108 4.20 -10.61 -1.27
C VAL A 108 2.83 -10.10 -0.83
N SER A 109 2.78 -8.99 -0.07
CA SER A 109 1.51 -8.43 0.38
C SER A 109 0.97 -7.35 -0.55
N TRP A 110 1.84 -6.53 -1.15
CA TRP A 110 1.48 -5.54 -2.17
C TRP A 110 2.73 -5.15 -2.98
N LYS A 111 2.53 -4.30 -4.01
CA LYS A 111 3.61 -3.75 -4.83
C LYS A 111 3.97 -2.33 -4.42
N SER A 112 5.17 -1.89 -4.76
CA SER A 112 5.69 -0.53 -4.55
C SER A 112 6.13 0.11 -5.85
N SER A 113 5.68 1.34 -6.07
CA SER A 113 6.04 2.28 -7.12
C SER A 113 5.39 3.63 -6.80
N GLY A 114 5.56 4.64 -7.65
CA GLY A 114 5.02 5.98 -7.39
C GLY A 114 5.97 6.85 -6.57
N GLN A 115 5.43 7.91 -5.97
CA GLN A 115 6.20 9.04 -5.42
C GLN A 115 5.84 9.38 -3.96
N HIS A 116 4.96 8.61 -3.32
CA HIS A 116 4.55 8.86 -1.92
C HIS A 116 5.30 7.92 -0.98
N PRO A 117 6.32 8.40 -0.23
CA PRO A 117 7.18 7.54 0.56
C PRO A 117 6.55 7.12 1.89
N LEU A 118 6.61 5.82 2.21
CA LEU A 118 6.30 5.34 3.55
C LEU A 118 7.56 5.34 4.43
N TYR A 119 7.51 6.10 5.51
CA TYR A 119 8.54 6.16 6.53
C TYR A 119 8.43 4.95 7.45
N ARG A 120 9.56 4.28 7.70
CA ARG A 120 9.67 3.20 8.69
C ARG A 120 10.29 3.71 9.96
N LEU A 121 9.63 3.38 11.07
CA LEU A 121 10.10 3.68 12.41
C LEU A 121 10.20 2.40 13.22
N TYR A 122 11.23 2.31 14.04
CA TYR A 122 11.48 1.19 14.95
C TYR A 122 11.36 1.65 16.41
N ASN A 123 10.57 0.93 17.21
CA ASN A 123 10.46 1.11 18.64
C ASN A 123 11.40 0.13 19.38
N PRO A 124 12.55 0.59 19.92
CA PRO A 124 13.49 -0.27 20.63
C PRO A 124 12.95 -0.82 21.95
N ASN A 125 11.83 -0.29 22.45
CA ASN A 125 11.23 -0.67 23.74
C ASN A 125 9.96 -1.53 23.57
N ALA A 126 9.57 -1.83 22.34
CA ALA A 126 8.38 -2.63 22.05
C ALA A 126 8.61 -4.12 22.39
N LYS A 127 7.62 -4.75 23.02
CA LYS A 127 7.57 -6.23 23.17
C LYS A 127 7.04 -6.92 21.93
N ALA A 128 6.14 -6.26 21.21
CA ALA A 128 5.54 -6.62 19.93
C ALA A 128 5.17 -5.31 19.20
N GLY A 129 4.96 -5.32 17.89
CA GLY A 129 4.73 -4.09 17.12
C GLY A 129 5.94 -3.17 17.05
N SER A 130 7.10 -3.77 16.87
CA SER A 130 8.37 -3.05 16.88
C SER A 130 8.53 -2.07 15.72
N HIS A 131 7.77 -2.22 14.63
CA HIS A 131 7.86 -1.36 13.45
C HIS A 131 6.54 -0.64 13.13
N HIS A 132 6.65 0.60 12.69
CA HIS A 132 5.54 1.43 12.22
C HIS A 132 5.82 1.97 10.82
N TYR A 133 4.78 2.05 9.99
CA TYR A 133 4.87 2.52 8.61
C TYR A 133 3.83 3.61 8.34
N THR A 134 4.27 4.75 7.84
CA THR A 134 3.36 5.89 7.64
C THR A 134 3.74 6.78 6.48
N LEU A 135 2.73 7.32 5.80
CA LEU A 135 2.86 8.44 4.86
C LEU A 135 2.92 9.81 5.58
N SER A 136 2.56 9.86 6.87
CA SER A 136 2.46 11.10 7.62
C SER A 136 3.81 11.50 8.19
N GLU A 137 4.38 12.60 7.67
CA GLU A 137 5.59 13.19 8.25
C GLU A 137 5.37 13.60 9.72
N GLY A 138 4.19 14.14 10.06
CA GLY A 138 3.87 14.54 11.42
C GLY A 138 3.80 13.37 12.40
N GLU A 139 3.28 12.21 11.97
CA GLU A 139 3.28 11.00 12.80
C GLU A 139 4.70 10.48 13.00
N LYS A 140 5.51 10.45 11.92
CA LYS A 140 6.93 10.09 11.97
C LYS A 140 7.69 11.01 12.93
N ASP A 141 7.52 12.32 12.83
CA ASP A 141 8.20 13.31 13.67
C ASP A 141 7.80 13.17 15.15
N TYR A 142 6.50 12.97 15.41
CA TYR A 142 6.01 12.72 16.78
C TYR A 142 6.60 11.44 17.37
N LEU A 143 6.59 10.34 16.63
CA LEU A 143 7.13 9.06 17.10
C LEU A 143 8.63 9.16 17.40
N VAL A 144 9.39 9.86 16.56
CA VAL A 144 10.81 10.15 16.82
C VAL A 144 10.97 10.97 18.11
N GLN A 145 10.14 11.99 18.31
CA GLN A 145 10.15 12.81 19.53
C GLN A 145 9.91 11.98 20.80
N VAL A 146 9.06 10.95 20.73
CA VAL A 146 8.78 10.06 21.87
C VAL A 146 9.69 8.83 21.93
N GLY A 147 10.82 8.84 21.19
CA GLY A 147 11.92 7.89 21.36
C GLY A 147 11.96 6.73 20.37
N TRP A 148 11.13 6.74 19.32
CA TRP A 148 11.27 5.80 18.21
C TRP A 148 12.46 6.21 17.31
N ARG A 149 13.01 5.24 16.58
CA ARG A 149 14.09 5.47 15.62
C ARG A 149 13.53 5.53 14.21
N TYR A 150 13.77 6.61 13.49
CA TYR A 150 13.49 6.68 12.06
C TYR A 150 14.55 5.88 11.29
N GLU A 151 14.11 4.92 10.48
CA GLU A 151 14.99 4.01 9.74
C GLU A 151 15.06 4.32 8.23
N GLY A 152 14.36 5.36 7.78
CA GLY A 152 14.33 5.74 6.37
C GLY A 152 13.00 5.43 5.68
N ILE A 153 13.00 5.61 4.35
CA ILE A 153 11.88 5.26 3.48
C ILE A 153 11.94 3.76 3.23
N SER A 154 10.83 3.06 3.46
CA SER A 154 10.74 1.62 3.17
C SER A 154 10.28 1.31 1.76
N TRP A 155 9.25 2.01 1.27
CA TRP A 155 8.70 1.86 -0.07
C TRP A 155 7.90 3.09 -0.50
N ASN A 156 7.43 3.10 -1.75
CA ASN A 156 6.58 4.16 -2.28
C ASN A 156 5.17 3.64 -2.62
N ALA A 157 4.19 4.52 -2.45
CA ALA A 157 2.80 4.35 -2.85
C ALA A 157 2.45 5.26 -4.05
N ILE A 158 1.33 4.97 -4.71
CA ILE A 158 0.80 5.78 -5.82
C ILE A 158 -0.25 6.80 -5.35
N GLY A 159 -0.76 6.67 -4.12
CA GLY A 159 -1.74 7.59 -3.59
C GLY A 159 -1.77 7.64 -2.08
N LEU A 160 -2.27 8.76 -1.56
CA LEU A 160 -2.50 8.98 -0.15
C LEU A 160 -3.64 8.10 0.38
N GLY A 161 -3.58 7.80 1.67
CA GLY A 161 -4.66 7.12 2.38
C GLY A 161 -5.89 8.00 2.62
N LYS A 162 -6.92 7.37 3.18
CA LYS A 162 -8.14 7.98 3.72
C LYS A 162 -8.31 7.49 5.16
N PRO A 163 -7.62 8.12 6.14
CA PRO A 163 -7.79 7.74 7.54
C PRO A 163 -9.25 7.97 7.98
N VAL A 164 -9.75 7.14 8.89
CA VAL A 164 -11.07 7.32 9.49
C VAL A 164 -11.03 8.63 10.29
N SER A 165 -11.83 9.61 9.86
CA SER A 165 -12.06 10.80 10.67
C SER A 165 -12.82 10.38 11.92
N HIS A 166 -12.14 10.43 13.07
CA HIS A 166 -12.82 10.34 14.36
C HIS A 166 -13.55 11.68 14.58
N SER A 167 -14.67 11.86 13.88
CA SER A 167 -15.59 12.96 14.16
C SER A 167 -16.23 12.68 15.51
N SER A 168 -15.75 13.39 16.53
CA SER A 168 -16.55 13.72 17.69
C SER A 168 -17.86 14.34 17.21
N ASN A 169 -18.97 13.75 17.66
CA ASN A 169 -20.35 14.14 17.44
C ASN A 169 -20.55 15.61 17.04
N ASN A 170 -20.92 15.86 15.79
CA ASN A 170 -21.93 16.86 15.49
C ASN A 170 -22.77 16.43 14.29
N SER A 171 -24.00 16.02 14.57
CA SER A 171 -25.02 15.73 13.58
C SER A 171 -25.46 17.01 12.89
N SER A 172 -24.95 17.25 11.70
CA SER A 172 -25.68 17.97 10.67
C SER A 172 -25.69 17.10 9.43
N VAL A 173 -26.90 16.67 9.09
CA VAL A 173 -27.26 15.88 7.92
C VAL A 173 -26.67 16.53 6.67
N GLU A 174 -25.52 16.05 6.22
CA GLU A 174 -25.11 16.20 4.84
C GLU A 174 -25.66 15.00 4.08
N ASN A 175 -26.78 15.23 3.40
CA ASN A 175 -27.22 14.44 2.27
C ASN A 175 -26.16 14.55 1.15
N HIS A 176 -25.06 13.83 1.30
CA HIS A 176 -24.17 13.55 0.18
C HIS A 176 -24.63 12.26 -0.47
N SER A 177 -25.69 12.40 -1.28
CA SER A 177 -25.91 11.56 -2.46
C SER A 177 -24.77 11.80 -3.46
N GLY A 178 -23.54 11.53 -3.04
CA GLY A 178 -22.39 11.35 -3.90
C GLY A 178 -22.42 9.90 -4.31
N THR A 179 -23.00 9.64 -5.46
CA THR A 179 -22.73 8.45 -6.25
C THR A 179 -21.21 8.25 -6.31
N ILE A 180 -20.67 7.43 -5.40
CA ILE A 180 -19.46 6.67 -5.69
C ILE A 180 -19.91 5.70 -6.77
N SER A 181 -19.88 6.20 -8.01
CA SER A 181 -20.13 5.38 -9.17
C SER A 181 -19.18 4.20 -9.08
N GLU A 182 -19.76 3.03 -9.27
CA GLU A 182 -19.18 1.71 -9.49
C GLU A 182 -18.13 1.70 -10.64
N SER A 183 -17.10 2.55 -10.58
CA SER A 183 -15.90 2.41 -11.39
C SER A 183 -14.94 1.54 -10.60
N GLY A 184 -14.88 0.26 -10.98
CA GLY A 184 -14.16 -0.78 -10.27
C GLY A 184 -12.72 -0.37 -9.93
N ILE A 185 -12.38 -0.49 -8.64
CA ILE A 185 -11.02 -0.42 -8.10
C ILE A 185 -10.07 -1.31 -8.93
N TYR A 186 -10.59 -2.43 -9.43
CA TYR A 186 -9.87 -3.36 -10.28
C TYR A 186 -10.40 -3.29 -11.72
N PRO A 187 -9.53 -3.07 -12.73
CA PRO A 187 -9.95 -3.02 -14.13
C PRO A 187 -10.41 -4.38 -14.68
N ASN A 188 -9.96 -5.49 -14.08
CA ASN A 188 -10.33 -6.85 -14.44
C ASN A 188 -9.98 -7.83 -13.30
N CYS A 189 -10.42 -9.09 -13.40
CA CYS A 189 -10.12 -10.10 -12.37
C CYS A 189 -8.64 -10.45 -12.26
N GLU A 190 -7.85 -10.26 -13.32
CA GLU A 190 -6.40 -10.49 -13.24
C GLU A 190 -5.73 -9.46 -12.33
N ALA A 191 -6.12 -8.19 -12.44
CA ALA A 191 -5.69 -7.14 -11.52
C ALA A 191 -6.12 -7.43 -10.08
N ALA A 192 -7.35 -7.91 -9.88
CA ALA A 192 -7.83 -8.31 -8.55
C ALA A 192 -7.05 -9.49 -7.96
N ARG A 193 -6.75 -10.53 -8.76
CA ARG A 193 -5.95 -11.69 -8.32
C ARG A 193 -4.51 -11.27 -7.99
N ARG A 194 -3.90 -10.43 -8.82
CA ARG A 194 -2.55 -9.89 -8.59
C ARG A 194 -2.48 -9.00 -7.35
N ALA A 195 -3.58 -8.32 -7.01
CA ALA A 195 -3.73 -7.59 -5.75
C ALA A 195 -3.97 -8.50 -4.53
N GLY A 196 -4.19 -9.81 -4.73
CA GLY A 196 -4.42 -10.76 -3.65
C GLY A 196 -5.76 -10.59 -2.91
N VAL A 197 -6.74 -9.92 -3.53
CA VAL A 197 -8.02 -9.59 -2.89
C VAL A 197 -9.18 -10.50 -3.29
N THR A 198 -8.93 -11.50 -4.14
CA THR A 198 -9.95 -12.42 -4.65
C THR A 198 -10.12 -13.65 -3.78
N PRO A 199 -11.34 -14.24 -3.68
CA PRO A 199 -12.60 -13.78 -4.29
C PRO A 199 -13.14 -12.50 -3.63
N ILE A 200 -13.82 -11.65 -4.41
CA ILE A 200 -14.43 -10.40 -3.92
C ILE A 200 -15.94 -10.60 -3.79
N TYR A 201 -16.46 -10.53 -2.57
CA TYR A 201 -17.88 -10.74 -2.30
C TYR A 201 -18.68 -9.44 -2.46
N ARG A 202 -19.95 -9.55 -2.85
CA ARG A 202 -20.88 -8.41 -2.94
C ARG A 202 -20.87 -7.59 -1.64
N GLY A 203 -20.69 -6.28 -1.76
CA GLY A 203 -20.57 -5.35 -0.63
C GLY A 203 -19.14 -5.10 -0.15
N GLN A 204 -18.15 -5.89 -0.61
CA GLN A 204 -16.74 -5.59 -0.38
C GLN A 204 -16.25 -4.49 -1.34
N PRO A 205 -15.32 -3.63 -0.91
CA PRO A 205 -14.63 -2.70 -1.81
C PRO A 205 -14.01 -3.43 -3.00
N GLY A 206 -14.25 -2.89 -4.19
CA GLY A 206 -13.77 -3.46 -5.44
C GLY A 206 -14.68 -4.51 -6.06
N TYR A 207 -15.79 -4.90 -5.40
CA TYR A 207 -16.84 -5.67 -6.06
C TYR A 207 -17.46 -4.84 -7.19
N SER A 208 -17.65 -5.45 -8.34
CA SER A 208 -18.42 -4.89 -9.45
C SER A 208 -19.11 -6.04 -10.17
N SER A 209 -20.36 -5.83 -10.60
CA SER A 209 -21.08 -6.78 -11.47
C SER A 209 -20.32 -7.06 -12.77
N LYS A 210 -19.39 -6.20 -13.18
CA LYS A 210 -18.50 -6.43 -14.34
C LYS A 210 -17.43 -7.49 -14.10
N LEU A 211 -17.09 -7.74 -12.83
CA LEU A 211 -16.09 -8.73 -12.39
C LEU A 211 -16.75 -10.06 -11.94
N ASP A 212 -18.06 -10.04 -11.74
CA ASP A 212 -18.92 -11.17 -11.35
C ASP A 212 -19.62 -11.73 -12.60
N LYS A 213 -18.94 -12.64 -13.30
CA LYS A 213 -19.34 -13.11 -14.64
C LYS A 213 -20.64 -13.90 -14.65
N ASP A 214 -20.90 -14.68 -13.59
CA ASP A 214 -22.10 -15.49 -13.40
C ASP A 214 -23.16 -14.82 -12.53
N GLY A 215 -22.83 -13.71 -11.88
CA GLY A 215 -23.77 -12.84 -11.19
C GLY A 215 -24.21 -13.39 -9.84
N ASP A 216 -23.47 -14.32 -9.27
CA ASP A 216 -23.83 -15.03 -8.04
C ASP A 216 -23.48 -14.23 -6.77
N GLY A 217 -22.83 -13.07 -6.93
CA GLY A 217 -22.37 -12.22 -5.84
C GLY A 217 -20.92 -12.46 -5.42
N VAL A 218 -20.17 -13.30 -6.14
CA VAL A 218 -18.76 -13.60 -5.90
C VAL A 218 -17.94 -13.25 -7.15
N ALA A 219 -17.37 -12.04 -7.16
CA ALA A 219 -16.49 -11.62 -8.24
C ALA A 219 -15.13 -12.33 -8.17
N CYS A 220 -14.61 -12.71 -9.35
CA CYS A 220 -13.26 -13.24 -9.55
C CYS A 220 -12.92 -14.53 -8.77
N GLU A 221 -13.90 -15.39 -8.52
CA GLU A 221 -13.74 -16.67 -7.79
C GLU A 221 -12.91 -17.77 -8.49
N LYS A 222 -12.61 -17.63 -9.78
CA LYS A 222 -11.88 -18.63 -10.59
C LYS A 222 -10.78 -17.98 -11.41
#